data_AF-A0A3Q0JK96-F1
#
_entry.id   AF-A0A3Q0JK96-F1
#
_cell.length_a   1.000
_cell.length_b   1.000
_cell.length_c   1.000
_cell.angle_alpha   90.00
_cell.angle_beta   90.00
_cell.angle_gamma   90.00
#
_symmetry.space_group_name_H-M   'P 1'
#
loop_
_entity.id
_entity.type
_entity.pdbx_description
1 polymer ?
#
loop_
_entity_poly.entity_id
_entity_poly.type
_entity_poly.pdbx_seq_one_letter_code
_entity_poly.pdbx_strand_id
1 'polypeptide(L)'
;MTSIPPTRETHGKARKLWLLLAKALHKQKCQQDLNMVSVRRVDHFGLVDMKPLIEQQEGAWYLYSIKFKRSGQEECFHAKICHVEINLTANQLMGFNNTGNICVWPSEEVLSYYCLHNSYLFNNKTILELGGGMTCLAGILIAKYLSPHYVLVTDGNVTSVDNVVRIIQANQVTVDCSVLKWGSCSNHHVDYFDIILAADCLFFDETRNDFV
;
A
#
# COMPACT_ATOMS: atom_id res chain seq x y z
N MET A 1 -5.83 -40.55 3.99
CA MET A 1 -5.28 -39.43 4.78
C MET A 1 -6.42 -38.80 5.55
N THR A 2 -6.56 -39.16 6.82
CA THR A 2 -7.65 -38.71 7.71
C THR A 2 -7.33 -37.31 8.25
N SER A 3 -8.16 -36.33 7.91
CA SER A 3 -8.09 -34.97 8.45
C SER A 3 -8.33 -34.98 9.95
N ILE A 4 -7.38 -34.44 10.71
CA ILE A 4 -7.52 -34.22 12.16
C ILE A 4 -8.65 -33.19 12.38
N PRO A 5 -9.67 -33.47 13.21
CA PRO A 5 -10.74 -32.54 13.46
C PRO A 5 -10.24 -31.29 14.20
N PRO A 6 -10.75 -30.10 13.88
CA PRO A 6 -10.35 -28.85 14.53
C PRO A 6 -10.56 -28.91 16.05
N THR A 7 -9.55 -28.50 16.81
CA THR A 7 -9.60 -28.47 18.29
C THR A 7 -10.58 -27.40 18.78
N ARG A 8 -11.15 -27.54 19.98
CA ARG A 8 -12.10 -26.57 20.58
C ARG A 8 -11.60 -25.11 20.57
N GLU A 9 -10.29 -24.88 20.63
CA GLU A 9 -9.68 -23.55 20.54
C GLU A 9 -9.85 -22.88 19.15
N THR A 10 -9.74 -23.66 18.07
CA THR A 10 -9.93 -23.16 16.70
C THR A 10 -11.36 -22.69 16.45
N HIS A 11 -12.36 -23.37 17.03
CA HIS A 11 -13.76 -22.93 17.01
C HIS A 11 -13.98 -21.61 17.76
N GLY A 12 -13.27 -21.39 18.87
CA GLY A 12 -13.32 -20.14 19.63
C GLY A 12 -12.74 -18.95 18.85
N LYS A 13 -11.63 -19.16 18.15
CA LYS A 13 -10.99 -18.12 17.32
C LYS A 13 -11.83 -17.76 16.10
N ALA A 14 -12.37 -18.77 15.38
CA ALA A 14 -13.25 -18.55 14.24
C ALA A 14 -14.52 -17.77 14.64
N ARG A 15 -15.15 -18.15 15.77
CA ARG A 15 -16.34 -17.44 16.27
C ARG A 15 -16.05 -15.98 16.60
N LYS A 16 -14.88 -15.68 17.20
CA LYS A 16 -14.44 -14.30 17.46
C LYS A 16 -14.25 -13.50 16.16
N LEU A 17 -13.65 -14.11 15.13
CA LEU A 17 -13.49 -13.49 13.81
C LEU A 17 -14.85 -13.19 13.15
N TRP A 18 -15.78 -14.15 13.18
CA TRP A 18 -17.14 -13.96 12.64
C TRP A 18 -17.91 -12.86 13.36
N LEU A 19 -17.77 -12.76 14.68
CA LEU A 19 -18.34 -11.66 15.47
C LEU A 19 -17.72 -10.31 15.12
N LEU A 20 -16.39 -10.26 14.90
CA LEU A 20 -15.70 -9.05 14.47
C LEU A 20 -16.19 -8.58 13.10
N LEU A 21 -16.29 -9.52 12.15
CA LEU A 21 -16.78 -9.28 10.80
C LEU A 21 -18.23 -8.78 10.80
N ALA A 22 -19.12 -9.43 11.55
CA ALA A 22 -20.52 -9.02 11.68
C ALA A 22 -20.66 -7.60 12.26
N LYS A 23 -19.84 -7.25 13.26
CA LYS A 23 -19.81 -5.90 13.83
C LYS A 23 -19.31 -4.85 12.82
N ALA A 24 -18.27 -5.18 12.05
CA ALA A 24 -17.72 -4.31 11.01
C ALA A 24 -18.76 -4.06 9.89
N LEU A 25 -19.48 -5.10 9.47
CA LEU A 25 -20.57 -5.00 8.50
C LEU A 25 -21.76 -4.17 9.01
N HIS A 26 -22.02 -4.18 10.31
CA HIS A 26 -23.11 -3.40 10.94
C HIS A 26 -22.67 -2.03 11.50
N LYS A 27 -21.45 -1.56 11.19
CA LYS A 27 -20.90 -0.26 11.64
C LYS A 27 -20.93 -0.02 13.16
N GLN A 28 -20.90 -1.08 13.98
CA GLN A 28 -20.85 -0.94 15.43
C GLN A 28 -19.40 -0.69 15.89
N LYS A 29 -19.10 0.49 16.44
CA LYS A 29 -17.79 0.79 17.06
C LYS A 29 -17.56 -0.15 18.26
N CYS A 30 -16.44 -0.86 18.26
CA CYS A 30 -16.04 -1.68 19.41
C CYS A 30 -14.53 -1.49 19.67
N GLN A 31 -14.18 -0.90 20.80
CA GLN A 31 -12.83 -0.93 21.37
C GLN A 31 -12.66 -2.28 22.10
N GLN A 32 -12.07 -3.26 21.43
CA GLN A 32 -11.57 -4.49 22.07
C GLN A 32 -10.20 -4.80 21.48
N ASP A 33 -9.32 -5.41 22.28
CA ASP A 33 -7.95 -5.80 21.89
C ASP A 33 -7.95 -6.75 20.68
N LEU A 34 -7.88 -6.17 19.48
CA LEU A 34 -7.78 -6.83 18.17
C LEU A 34 -6.53 -7.71 18.05
N ASN A 35 -5.52 -7.47 18.89
CA ASN A 35 -4.23 -8.15 18.88
C ASN A 35 -4.31 -9.65 19.18
N MET A 36 -5.33 -10.12 19.91
CA MET A 36 -5.47 -11.55 20.22
C MET A 36 -5.92 -12.42 19.03
N VAL A 37 -6.43 -11.81 17.96
CA VAL A 37 -7.07 -12.53 16.84
C VAL A 37 -6.41 -12.23 15.49
N SER A 38 -5.64 -11.14 15.38
CA SER A 38 -4.92 -10.76 14.15
C SER A 38 -3.99 -11.88 13.65
N VAL A 39 -4.05 -12.16 12.35
CA VAL A 39 -3.08 -13.04 11.65
C VAL A 39 -1.82 -12.26 11.29
N ARG A 40 -1.90 -10.92 11.24
CA ARG A 40 -0.75 -10.03 11.08
C ARG A 40 0.07 -10.08 12.37
N ARG A 41 1.29 -10.62 12.27
CA ARG A 41 2.27 -10.68 13.37
C ARG A 41 3.15 -9.43 13.45
N VAL A 42 3.22 -8.65 12.36
CA VAL A 42 3.93 -7.38 12.26
C VAL A 42 3.01 -6.42 11.52
N ASP A 43 2.64 -5.32 12.17
CA ASP A 43 1.76 -4.29 11.59
C ASP A 43 2.55 -3.18 10.90
N HIS A 44 3.79 -2.92 11.33
CA HIS A 44 4.75 -1.99 10.73
C HIS A 44 6.16 -2.28 11.27
N PHE A 45 7.20 -1.84 10.55
CA PHE A 45 8.60 -1.94 10.99
C PHE A 45 9.08 -0.71 11.76
N GLY A 46 8.27 0.35 11.82
CA GLY A 46 8.62 1.58 12.53
C GLY A 46 9.64 2.44 11.76
N LEU A 47 9.71 2.23 10.44
CA LEU A 47 10.51 3.02 9.50
C LEU A 47 9.75 4.28 9.06
N VAL A 48 8.42 4.24 9.13
CA VAL A 48 7.53 5.36 8.83
C VAL A 48 6.77 5.78 10.09
N ASP A 49 6.91 7.05 10.47
CA ASP A 49 6.06 7.71 11.45
C ASP A 49 4.83 8.28 10.76
N MET A 50 3.65 8.10 11.37
CA MET A 50 2.36 8.48 10.78
C MET A 50 1.62 9.40 11.74
N LYS A 51 1.31 10.62 11.27
CA LYS A 51 0.53 11.60 12.05
C LYS A 51 -0.73 12.00 11.31
N PRO A 52 -1.92 11.95 11.94
CA PRO A 52 -3.15 12.41 11.29
C PRO A 52 -3.04 13.91 10.97
N LEU A 53 -3.55 14.29 9.80
CA LEU A 53 -3.66 15.67 9.36
C LEU A 53 -5.13 16.11 9.44
N ILE A 54 -5.36 17.27 10.03
CA ILE A 54 -6.68 17.91 10.02
C ILE A 54 -6.74 18.76 8.75
N GLU A 55 -7.17 18.16 7.65
CA GLU A 55 -7.38 18.85 6.37
C GLU A 55 -8.87 19.04 6.08
N GLN A 56 -9.22 20.07 5.31
CA GLN A 56 -10.60 20.30 4.84
C GLN A 56 -10.98 19.41 3.65
N GLN A 57 -10.05 18.58 3.18
CA GLN A 57 -10.25 17.68 2.04
C GLN A 57 -10.97 16.40 2.46
N GLU A 58 -11.69 15.78 1.52
CA GLU A 58 -12.39 14.52 1.76
C GLU A 58 -11.38 13.36 1.96
N GLY A 59 -11.63 12.54 2.98
CA GLY A 59 -10.81 11.37 3.35
C GLY A 59 -9.98 11.55 4.62
N ALA A 60 -9.42 10.46 5.13
CA ALA A 60 -8.55 10.48 6.29
C ALA A 60 -7.10 10.72 5.85
N TRP A 61 -6.56 11.91 6.13
CA TRP A 61 -5.22 12.29 5.70
C TRP A 61 -4.18 12.11 6.80
N TYR A 62 -2.99 11.69 6.39
CA TYR A 62 -1.86 11.44 7.29
C TYR A 62 -0.57 12.01 6.70
N LEU A 63 0.29 12.56 7.56
CA LEU A 63 1.67 12.87 7.23
C LEU A 63 2.53 11.68 7.57
N TYR A 64 3.05 11.04 6.54
CA TYR A 64 4.02 9.96 6.63
C TYR A 64 5.41 10.59 6.68
N SER A 65 6.24 10.21 7.64
CA SER A 65 7.59 10.74 7.83
C SER A 65 8.61 9.61 7.95
N ILE A 66 9.66 9.65 7.13
CA ILE A 66 10.78 8.71 7.19
C ILE A 66 12.02 9.49 7.60
N LYS A 67 12.72 9.00 8.63
CA LYS A 67 13.92 9.64 9.15
C LYS A 67 15.04 8.63 9.33
N PHE A 68 16.23 8.98 8.88
CA PHE A 68 17.44 8.22 9.14
C PHE A 68 18.66 9.11 9.06
N LYS A 69 19.79 8.63 9.59
CA LYS A 69 21.08 9.32 9.48
C LYS A 69 21.91 8.75 8.35
N ARG A 70 22.48 9.62 7.53
CA ARG A 70 23.44 9.27 6.48
C ARG A 70 24.66 10.17 6.62
N SER A 71 25.85 9.58 6.68
CA SER A 71 27.12 10.31 6.86
C SER A 71 27.12 11.27 8.07
N GLY A 72 26.40 10.91 9.15
CA GLY A 72 26.28 11.72 10.37
C GLY A 72 25.26 12.86 10.29
N GLN A 73 24.63 13.10 9.14
CA GLN A 73 23.56 14.07 8.97
C GLN A 73 22.19 13.40 9.07
N GLU A 74 21.24 14.08 9.70
CA GLU A 74 19.85 13.61 9.77
C GLU A 74 19.10 14.03 8.51
N GLU A 75 18.47 13.06 7.86
CA GLU A 75 17.60 13.28 6.71
C GLU A 75 16.17 12.96 7.10
N CYS A 76 15.23 13.80 6.64
CA CYS A 76 13.82 13.69 6.94
C CYS A 76 13.01 13.86 5.65
N PHE A 77 12.22 12.84 5.34
CA PHE A 77 11.36 12.77 4.17
C PHE A 77 9.91 12.69 4.63
N HIS A 78 9.00 13.30 3.89
CA HIS A 78 7.59 13.25 4.25
C HIS A 78 6.65 13.24 3.03
N ALA A 79 5.54 12.55 3.16
CA ALA A 79 4.47 12.54 2.16
C ALA A 79 3.10 12.65 2.84
N LYS A 80 2.18 13.38 2.22
CA LYS A 80 0.77 13.37 2.61
C LYS A 80 0.10 12.17 1.97
N ILE A 81 -0.50 11.30 2.76
CA ILE A 81 -1.13 10.07 2.30
C ILE A 81 -2.60 10.08 2.72
N CYS A 82 -3.48 9.79 1.77
CA CYS A 82 -4.92 9.65 2.02
C CYS A 82 -5.25 8.18 2.23
N HIS A 83 -5.87 7.85 3.36
CA HIS A 83 -6.46 6.55 3.62
C HIS A 83 -7.93 6.61 3.24
N VAL A 84 -8.34 5.69 2.36
CA VAL A 84 -9.73 5.61 1.91
C VAL A 84 -10.53 4.80 2.93
N GLU A 85 -11.51 5.43 3.57
CA GLU A 85 -12.47 4.69 4.40
C GLU A 85 -13.34 3.81 3.50
N ILE A 86 -13.18 2.48 3.61
CA ILE A 86 -14.10 1.56 2.94
C ILE A 86 -15.35 1.38 3.80
N ASN A 87 -16.51 1.65 3.22
CA ASN A 87 -17.78 1.14 3.72
C ASN A 87 -17.85 -0.38 3.44
N LEU A 88 -17.30 -1.23 4.31
CA LEU A 88 -17.31 -2.69 4.14
C LEU A 88 -18.72 -3.24 3.84
N THR A 89 -18.95 -3.65 2.59
CA THR A 89 -20.14 -4.40 2.16
C THR A 89 -19.78 -5.86 1.84
N ALA A 90 -20.77 -6.76 1.89
CA ALA A 90 -20.56 -8.18 1.57
C ALA A 90 -20.00 -8.40 0.14
N ASN A 91 -20.43 -7.59 -0.83
CA ASN A 91 -19.92 -7.67 -2.21
C ASN A 91 -18.46 -7.22 -2.33
N GLN A 92 -18.03 -6.24 -1.53
CA GLN A 92 -16.62 -5.82 -1.48
C GLN A 92 -15.74 -6.85 -0.77
N LEU A 93 -16.26 -7.60 0.20
CA LEU A 93 -15.53 -8.71 0.82
C LEU A 93 -15.28 -9.88 -0.13
N MET A 94 -16.13 -10.06 -1.15
CA MET A 94 -16.04 -11.13 -2.15
C MET A 94 -15.29 -10.72 -3.42
N GLY A 95 -14.93 -9.44 -3.60
CA GLY A 95 -14.21 -8.91 -4.76
C GLY A 95 -12.69 -8.84 -4.58
N PHE A 96 -11.97 -8.45 -5.65
CA PHE A 96 -10.51 -8.25 -5.65
C PHE A 96 -10.05 -7.32 -4.50
N ASN A 97 -9.04 -7.81 -3.76
CA ASN A 97 -8.13 -7.14 -2.81
C ASN A 97 -8.54 -5.75 -2.25
N ASN A 98 -9.39 -5.74 -1.22
CA ASN A 98 -9.64 -4.55 -0.38
C ASN A 98 -8.64 -4.37 0.79
N THR A 99 -7.63 -5.24 0.92
CA THR A 99 -6.74 -5.25 2.08
C THR A 99 -5.71 -4.11 2.06
N GLY A 100 -5.33 -3.58 0.89
CA GLY A 100 -4.45 -2.41 0.73
C GLY A 100 -5.13 -1.05 0.99
N ASN A 101 -6.42 -1.06 1.31
CA ASN A 101 -7.22 0.14 1.54
C ASN A 101 -7.27 0.55 3.01
N ILE A 102 -6.69 -0.26 3.90
CA ILE A 102 -6.72 -0.05 5.35
C ILE A 102 -5.42 0.62 5.85
N CYS A 103 -4.26 0.26 5.29
CA CYS A 103 -2.98 0.91 5.57
C CYS A 103 -1.92 0.55 4.52
N VAL A 104 -0.85 1.35 4.46
CA VAL A 104 0.41 1.00 3.76
C VAL A 104 0.91 -0.35 4.27
N TRP A 105 1.32 -1.22 3.35
CA TRP A 105 1.83 -2.55 3.71
C TRP A 105 3.24 -2.45 4.31
N PRO A 106 3.62 -3.33 5.26
CA PRO A 106 4.98 -3.35 5.79
C PRO A 106 6.05 -3.48 4.69
N SER A 107 5.76 -4.22 3.62
CA SER A 107 6.65 -4.34 2.45
C SER A 107 6.80 -3.02 1.68
N GLU A 108 5.73 -2.24 1.57
CA GLU A 108 5.73 -0.92 0.92
C GLU A 108 6.46 0.11 1.79
N GLU A 109 6.30 0.05 3.12
CA GLU A 109 7.09 0.81 4.09
C GLU A 109 8.60 0.54 3.92
N VAL A 110 8.99 -0.74 3.88
CA VAL A 110 10.39 -1.15 3.72
C VAL A 110 10.94 -0.73 2.36
N LEU A 111 10.17 -0.91 1.27
CA LEU A 111 10.58 -0.51 -0.07
C LEU A 111 10.82 1.01 -0.14
N SER A 112 9.90 1.79 0.43
CA SER A 112 10.01 3.26 0.49
C SER A 112 11.27 3.71 1.24
N TYR A 113 11.52 3.10 2.41
CA TYR A 113 12.74 3.36 3.18
C TYR A 113 14.00 2.98 2.38
N TYR A 114 14.00 1.82 1.74
CA TYR A 114 15.12 1.34 0.93
C TYR A 114 15.45 2.29 -0.23
N CYS A 115 14.42 2.78 -0.94
CA CYS A 115 14.61 3.70 -2.05
C CYS A 115 15.25 5.02 -1.61
N LEU A 116 14.76 5.60 -0.50
CA LEU A 116 15.34 6.81 0.08
C LEU A 116 16.78 6.60 0.54
N HIS A 117 17.07 5.48 1.20
CA HIS A 117 18.41 5.16 1.67
C HIS A 117 19.40 4.97 0.51
N ASN A 118 18.94 4.38 -0.60
CA ASN A 118 19.73 4.14 -1.81
C ASN A 118 19.44 5.17 -2.90
N SER A 119 19.31 6.45 -2.53
CA SER A 119 18.91 7.53 -3.44
C SER A 119 19.70 7.62 -4.74
N TYR A 120 20.99 7.25 -4.70
CA TYR A 120 21.90 7.28 -5.85
C TYR A 120 21.44 6.37 -7.02
N LEU A 121 20.62 5.36 -6.74
CA LEU A 121 20.09 4.46 -7.77
C LEU A 121 19.05 5.13 -8.68
N PHE A 122 18.36 6.17 -8.20
CA PHE A 122 17.16 6.71 -8.85
C PHE A 122 17.41 8.01 -9.62
N ASN A 123 18.55 8.67 -9.42
CA ASN A 123 18.86 9.94 -10.06
C ASN A 123 18.89 9.79 -11.60
N ASN A 124 18.10 10.60 -12.29
CA ASN A 124 17.94 10.58 -13.75
C ASN A 124 17.54 9.21 -14.31
N LYS A 125 16.76 8.42 -13.55
CA LYS A 125 16.21 7.14 -13.99
C LYS A 125 14.74 7.22 -14.38
N THR A 126 14.32 6.35 -15.28
CA THR A 126 12.91 6.07 -15.59
C THR A 126 12.42 4.94 -14.68
N ILE A 127 11.37 5.19 -13.90
CA ILE A 127 10.89 4.26 -12.87
C ILE A 127 9.43 3.89 -13.12
N LEU A 128 9.13 2.60 -12.97
CA LEU A 128 7.78 2.06 -12.93
C LEU A 128 7.52 1.44 -11.56
N GLU A 129 6.44 1.83 -10.89
CA GLU A 129 5.91 1.10 -9.73
C GLU A 129 4.68 0.28 -10.13
N LEU A 130 4.76 -1.03 -9.94
CA LEU A 130 3.70 -1.99 -10.21
C LEU A 130 2.95 -2.34 -8.92
N GLY A 131 1.62 -2.33 -8.99
CA GLY A 131 0.77 -2.77 -7.89
C GLY A 131 1.02 -1.97 -6.60
N GLY A 132 1.23 -0.65 -6.73
CA GLY A 132 1.50 0.23 -5.60
C GLY A 132 0.30 0.44 -4.67
N GLY A 133 -0.83 -0.21 -4.95
CA GLY A 133 -2.03 -0.14 -4.15
C GLY A 133 -2.56 1.29 -4.05
N MET A 134 -3.17 1.59 -2.90
CA MET A 134 -3.82 2.87 -2.67
C MET A 134 -2.86 4.06 -2.51
N THR A 135 -1.56 3.84 -2.39
CA THR A 135 -0.64 4.93 -2.02
C THR A 135 0.53 5.12 -2.97
N CYS A 136 1.06 4.05 -3.55
CA CYS A 136 2.30 4.08 -4.35
C CYS A 136 3.41 4.84 -3.60
N LEU A 137 3.57 4.55 -2.29
CA LEU A 137 4.36 5.38 -1.39
C LEU A 137 5.82 5.52 -1.87
N ALA A 138 6.38 4.43 -2.41
CA ALA A 138 7.75 4.42 -2.90
C ALA A 138 7.90 5.36 -4.10
N GLY A 139 7.06 5.22 -5.13
CA GLY A 139 7.07 6.07 -6.31
C GLY A 139 6.85 7.55 -5.99
N ILE A 140 5.92 7.86 -5.07
CA ILE A 140 5.69 9.23 -4.60
C ILE A 140 6.94 9.83 -3.94
N LEU A 141 7.60 9.07 -3.05
CA LEU A 141 8.81 9.55 -2.37
C LEU A 141 10.00 9.68 -3.32
N ILE A 142 10.15 8.76 -4.27
CA ILE A 142 11.20 8.81 -5.30
C ILE A 142 11.04 10.08 -6.13
N ALA A 143 9.84 10.32 -6.66
CA ALA A 143 9.54 11.51 -7.45
C ALA A 143 9.78 12.81 -6.69
N LYS A 144 9.47 12.81 -5.38
CA LYS A 144 9.60 13.99 -4.54
C LYS A 144 11.03 14.34 -4.17
N TYR A 145 11.89 13.34 -3.98
CA TYR A 145 13.17 13.54 -3.28
C TYR A 145 14.40 13.05 -4.04
N LEU A 146 14.28 12.22 -5.07
CA LEU A 146 15.41 11.49 -5.63
C LEU A 146 15.76 11.89 -7.09
N SER A 147 15.18 12.98 -7.58
CA SER A 147 15.44 13.55 -8.91
C SER A 147 15.43 12.52 -10.06
N PRO A 148 14.37 11.71 -10.21
CA PRO A 148 14.23 10.79 -11.34
C PRO A 148 14.03 11.55 -12.66
N HIS A 149 14.27 10.86 -13.78
CA HIS A 149 13.90 11.38 -15.10
C HIS A 149 12.39 11.32 -15.31
N TYR A 150 11.78 10.20 -14.93
CA TYR A 150 10.36 9.94 -15.09
C TYR A 150 9.90 8.88 -14.08
N VAL A 151 8.68 9.02 -13.57
CA VAL A 151 8.05 8.05 -12.66
C VAL A 151 6.63 7.78 -13.15
N LEU A 152 6.33 6.51 -13.39
CA LEU A 152 4.99 5.99 -13.60
C LEU A 152 4.62 5.10 -12.42
N VAL A 153 3.52 5.42 -11.73
CA VAL A 153 2.98 4.56 -10.67
C VAL A 153 1.67 3.92 -11.12
N THR A 154 1.49 2.64 -10.81
CA THR A 154 0.38 1.86 -11.35
C THR A 154 -0.23 0.92 -10.33
N ASP A 155 -1.52 0.65 -10.51
CA ASP A 155 -2.23 -0.41 -9.83
C ASP A 155 -3.32 -1.00 -10.74
N GLY A 156 -3.75 -2.23 -10.47
CA GLY A 156 -4.80 -2.89 -11.25
C GLY A 156 -6.22 -2.40 -10.90
N ASN A 157 -6.37 -1.69 -9.76
CA ASN A 157 -7.64 -1.19 -9.26
C ASN A 157 -7.81 0.30 -9.54
N VAL A 158 -8.89 0.68 -10.24
CA VAL A 158 -9.24 2.06 -10.56
C VAL A 158 -9.37 2.94 -9.30
N THR A 159 -9.97 2.41 -8.24
CA THR A 159 -10.13 3.16 -6.98
C THR A 159 -8.79 3.44 -6.30
N SER A 160 -7.82 2.53 -6.43
CA SER A 160 -6.44 2.75 -5.98
C SER A 160 -5.82 3.91 -6.73
N VAL A 161 -5.88 3.87 -8.06
CA VAL A 161 -5.36 4.91 -8.94
C VAL A 161 -6.00 6.27 -8.67
N ASP A 162 -7.32 6.33 -8.49
CA ASP A 162 -8.03 7.56 -8.14
C ASP A 162 -7.54 8.15 -6.80
N ASN A 163 -7.23 7.30 -5.81
CA ASN A 163 -6.64 7.76 -4.55
C ASN A 163 -5.21 8.29 -4.74
N VAL A 164 -4.39 7.59 -5.52
CA VAL A 164 -3.02 7.99 -5.81
C VAL A 164 -2.97 9.33 -6.54
N VAL A 165 -3.90 9.60 -7.45
CA VAL A 165 -4.04 10.92 -8.10
C VAL A 165 -4.27 12.03 -7.06
N ARG A 166 -5.11 11.80 -6.05
CA ARG A 166 -5.30 12.77 -4.95
C ARG A 166 -4.00 12.96 -4.14
N ILE A 167 -3.28 11.88 -3.87
CA ILE A 167 -1.99 11.92 -3.16
C ILE A 167 -0.94 12.72 -3.95
N ILE A 168 -0.86 12.51 -5.27
CA ILE A 168 0.03 13.26 -6.18
C ILE A 168 -0.24 14.76 -6.08
N GLN A 169 -1.52 15.15 -6.19
CA GLN A 169 -1.95 16.54 -6.07
C GLN A 169 -1.61 17.14 -4.70
N ALA A 170 -1.89 16.42 -3.62
CA ALA A 170 -1.64 16.88 -2.26
C ALA A 170 -0.14 17.07 -1.94
N ASN A 171 0.73 16.29 -2.60
CA ASN A 171 2.18 16.40 -2.45
C ASN A 171 2.85 17.33 -3.47
N GLN A 172 2.12 17.80 -4.47
CA GLN A 172 2.63 18.66 -5.55
C GLN A 172 3.84 18.02 -6.27
N VAL A 173 3.74 16.71 -6.54
CA VAL A 173 4.78 15.95 -7.25
C VAL A 173 4.38 15.74 -8.71
N THR A 174 5.37 15.66 -9.60
CA THR A 174 5.14 15.34 -11.02
C THR A 174 5.38 13.84 -11.23
N VAL A 175 4.28 13.08 -11.33
CA VAL A 175 4.26 11.63 -11.46
C VAL A 175 3.08 11.25 -12.35
N ASP A 176 3.31 10.36 -13.31
CA ASP A 176 2.22 9.79 -14.09
C ASP A 176 1.61 8.62 -13.32
N CYS A 177 0.28 8.51 -13.37
CA CYS A 177 -0.47 7.49 -12.66
C CYS A 177 -1.49 6.86 -13.60
N SER A 178 -1.52 5.53 -13.65
CA SER A 178 -2.42 4.82 -14.56
C SER A 178 -2.86 3.46 -14.02
N VAL A 179 -4.00 3.00 -14.52
CA VAL A 179 -4.47 1.64 -14.26
C VAL A 179 -3.71 0.66 -15.13
N LEU A 180 -3.03 -0.30 -14.51
CA LEU A 180 -2.29 -1.34 -15.20
C LEU A 180 -2.68 -2.69 -14.62
N LYS A 181 -3.34 -3.51 -15.45
CA LYS A 181 -3.63 -4.91 -15.14
C LYS A 181 -2.57 -5.79 -15.76
N TRP A 182 -1.90 -6.59 -14.94
CA TRP A 182 -0.88 -7.53 -15.40
C TRP A 182 -1.47 -8.50 -16.44
N GLY A 183 -0.66 -8.92 -17.41
CA GLY A 183 -1.09 -9.79 -18.52
C GLY A 183 -2.00 -9.11 -19.56
N SER A 184 -2.53 -7.91 -19.29
CA SER A 184 -3.33 -7.16 -20.26
C SER A 184 -2.41 -6.31 -21.14
N CYS A 185 -1.88 -6.88 -22.22
CA CYS A 185 -1.12 -6.14 -23.21
C CYS A 185 -2.05 -5.26 -24.04
N SER A 186 -2.25 -4.01 -23.66
CA SER A 186 -2.61 -2.97 -24.64
C SER A 186 -1.34 -2.49 -25.33
N ASN A 187 -1.44 -2.14 -26.62
CA ASN A 187 -0.36 -1.63 -27.48
C ASN A 187 0.19 -0.26 -27.02
N HIS A 188 0.32 -0.02 -25.72
CA HIS A 188 1.04 1.13 -25.22
C HIS A 188 2.51 0.89 -25.56
N HIS A 189 3.10 1.88 -26.20
CA HIS A 189 4.54 1.99 -26.38
C HIS A 189 5.18 1.72 -25.02
N VAL A 190 5.74 0.51 -24.85
CA VAL A 190 6.44 0.15 -23.63
C VAL A 190 7.71 0.98 -23.65
N ASP A 191 7.66 2.14 -23.02
CA ASP A 191 8.85 2.89 -22.71
C ASP A 191 9.74 1.99 -21.86
N TYR A 192 11.03 1.96 -22.17
CA TYR A 192 12.00 1.22 -21.39
C TYR A 192 12.12 1.89 -20.02
N PHE A 193 11.82 1.15 -18.95
CA PHE A 193 12.07 1.58 -17.57
C PHE A 193 13.43 1.07 -17.10
N ASP A 194 14.24 1.94 -16.52
CA ASP A 194 15.50 1.57 -15.87
C ASP A 194 15.27 0.72 -14.62
N ILE A 195 14.20 1.03 -13.86
CA ILE A 195 13.89 0.43 -12.57
C ILE A 195 12.40 0.09 -12.51
N ILE A 196 12.08 -1.15 -12.14
CA ILE A 196 10.73 -1.59 -11.83
C ILE A 196 10.66 -1.90 -10.34
N LEU A 197 9.68 -1.32 -9.67
CA LEU A 197 9.39 -1.46 -8.25
C LEU A 197 8.10 -2.26 -8.06
N ALA A 198 8.10 -3.12 -7.06
CA ALA A 198 6.90 -3.84 -6.65
C ALA A 198 7.03 -4.24 -5.18
N ALA A 199 5.98 -4.02 -4.40
CA ALA A 199 5.91 -4.44 -3.01
C ALA A 199 4.76 -5.45 -2.84
N ASP A 200 5.08 -6.63 -2.30
CA ASP A 200 4.08 -7.67 -1.95
C ASP A 200 3.15 -8.12 -3.11
N CYS A 201 3.65 -8.10 -4.34
CA CYS A 201 2.88 -8.39 -5.56
C CYS A 201 2.77 -9.89 -5.92
N LEU A 202 3.45 -10.78 -5.20
CA LEU A 202 3.56 -12.21 -5.55
C LEU A 202 2.60 -13.13 -4.79
N PHE A 203 1.67 -12.55 -4.02
CA PHE A 203 0.80 -13.29 -3.11
C PHE A 203 -0.23 -14.17 -3.82
N PHE A 204 -0.88 -13.67 -4.88
CA PHE A 204 -1.92 -14.40 -5.59
C PHE A 204 -1.33 -15.26 -6.71
N ASP A 205 -1.54 -16.58 -6.63
CA ASP A 205 -1.03 -17.52 -7.64
C ASP A 205 -1.63 -17.22 -9.04
N GLU A 206 -2.89 -16.79 -9.10
CA GLU A 206 -3.62 -16.49 -10.34
C GLU A 206 -2.96 -15.38 -11.15
N THR A 207 -2.46 -14.34 -10.47
CA THR A 207 -1.85 -13.17 -11.12
C THR A 207 -0.32 -13.26 -11.19
N ARG A 208 0.29 -14.28 -10.56
CA ARG A 208 1.76 -14.42 -10.53
C ARG A 208 2.34 -14.66 -11.92
N ASN A 209 1.69 -15.48 -12.74
CA ASN A 209 2.17 -15.77 -14.10
C ASN A 209 2.08 -14.55 -15.02
N ASP A 210 1.11 -13.67 -14.77
CA ASP A 210 0.93 -12.43 -15.54
C ASP A 210 1.90 -11.32 -15.10
N PHE A 211 2.47 -11.44 -13.90
CA PHE A 211 3.42 -10.49 -13.30
C PHE A 211 4.89 -10.80 -13.64
N VAL A 212 5.24 -12.09 -13.79
CA VAL A 212 6.61 -12.59 -14.00
C VAL A 212 7.00 -12.60 -15.48
#